data_AF-A0A8D8WW15-F1
#
_entry.id   AF-A0A8D8WW15-F1
#
_cell.length_a   1.000
_cell.length_b   1.000
_cell.length_c   1.000
_cell.angle_alpha   90.00
_cell.angle_beta   90.00
_cell.angle_gamma   90.00
#
_symmetry.space_group_name_H-M   'P 1'
#
loop_
_entity.id
_entity.type
_entity.pdbx_description
1 polymer ?
#
loop_
_entity_poly.entity_id
_entity_poly.type
_entity_poly.pdbx_seq_one_letter_code
_entity_poly.pdbx_strand_id
1 'polypeptide(L)'
;MSLVPWKDGKCVVWDATCGDTVAPSHVEGSARQAGRVAEVRATQKKNKYKHIGEDHMFVPFSVETLGPWCEEAKRFVKEVGRRLVDCTGERRAAAFFSERISLAIQRGNAAAVMVTVAGGSRLEEVFYVLNTNN
;
A
#
# COMPACT_ATOMS: atom_id res chain seq x y z
N MET A 1 1.06 9.27 11.02
CA MET A 1 0.43 9.15 12.37
C MET A 1 -0.93 9.82 12.32
N SER A 2 -1.98 9.25 12.89
CA SER A 2 -3.27 9.95 13.03
C SER A 2 -3.17 11.07 14.07
N LEU A 3 -3.88 12.19 13.84
CA LEU A 3 -3.93 13.33 14.76
C LEU A 3 -4.82 13.07 15.98
N VAL A 4 -5.76 12.13 15.86
CA VAL A 4 -6.64 11.68 16.93
C VAL A 4 -6.45 10.17 17.16
N PRO A 5 -6.74 9.66 18.36
CA PRO A 5 -6.73 8.22 18.63
C PRO A 5 -7.54 7.45 17.59
N TRP A 6 -6.93 6.40 17.05
CA TRP A 6 -7.55 5.57 16.01
C TRP A 6 -8.46 4.49 16.62
N LYS A 7 -7.90 3.73 17.56
CA LYS A 7 -8.56 2.63 18.28
C LYS A 7 -7.86 2.40 19.62
N ASP A 8 -8.62 2.08 20.66
CA ASP A 8 -8.11 1.72 21.99
C ASP A 8 -7.17 2.80 22.60
N GLY A 9 -7.47 4.07 22.33
CA GLY A 9 -6.67 5.22 22.78
C GLY A 9 -5.35 5.41 22.02
N LYS A 10 -4.98 4.52 21.09
CA LYS A 10 -3.73 4.58 20.33
C LYS A 10 -3.91 5.26 18.97
N CYS A 11 -2.96 6.11 18.61
CA CYS A 11 -2.85 6.64 17.25
C CYS A 11 -2.38 5.55 16.27
N VAL A 12 -2.84 5.62 15.02
CA VAL A 12 -2.36 4.71 13.97
C VAL A 12 -1.12 5.25 13.28
N VAL A 13 -0.15 4.38 13.05
CA VAL A 13 1.02 4.63 12.20
C VAL A 13 1.05 3.53 11.16
N TRP A 14 1.27 3.90 9.91
CA TRP A 14 1.32 2.94 8.82
C TRP A 14 2.53 3.25 7.94
N ASP A 15 3.10 2.20 7.36
CA ASP A 15 4.26 2.30 6.48
C ASP A 15 4.02 1.41 5.25
N ALA A 16 4.16 1.99 4.06
CA ALA A 16 3.85 1.34 2.80
C ALA A 16 5.05 0.62 2.18
N THR A 17 4.83 -0.51 1.53
CA THR A 17 5.83 -1.20 0.71
C THR A 17 5.18 -1.94 -0.44
N CYS A 18 5.86 -1.97 -1.58
CA CYS A 18 5.50 -2.77 -2.73
C CYS A 18 6.57 -3.85 -2.94
N GLY A 19 6.19 -5.12 -2.91
CA GLY A 19 7.05 -6.25 -3.24
C GLY A 19 6.93 -6.61 -4.71
N ASP A 20 8.07 -6.86 -5.37
CA ASP A 20 8.06 -7.34 -6.75
C ASP A 20 7.56 -8.79 -6.81
N THR A 21 6.39 -9.02 -7.41
CA THR A 21 5.79 -10.35 -7.58
C THR A 21 6.68 -11.29 -8.41
N VAL A 22 7.41 -10.77 -9.39
CA VAL A 22 8.14 -11.57 -10.40
C VAL A 22 9.65 -11.61 -10.17
N ALA A 23 10.15 -10.96 -9.12
CA ALA A 23 11.55 -11.05 -8.75
C ALA A 23 11.97 -12.53 -8.57
N PRO A 24 13.19 -12.92 -9.00
CA PRO A 24 13.66 -14.30 -8.91
C PRO A 24 13.57 -14.90 -7.49
N SER A 25 13.76 -14.07 -6.45
CA SER A 25 13.65 -14.48 -5.04
C SER A 25 12.22 -14.66 -4.54
N HIS A 26 11.20 -14.23 -5.30
CA HIS A 26 9.80 -14.25 -4.89
C HIS A 26 8.94 -15.15 -5.79
N VAL A 27 9.33 -15.34 -7.05
CA VAL A 27 8.51 -15.98 -8.10
C VAL A 27 8.00 -17.36 -7.72
N GLU A 28 8.79 -18.19 -7.03
CA GLU A 28 8.34 -19.51 -6.58
C GLU A 28 7.16 -19.41 -5.60
N GLY A 29 7.23 -18.47 -4.66
CA GLY A 29 6.21 -18.26 -3.65
C GLY A 29 4.96 -17.58 -4.21
N SER A 30 5.15 -16.53 -5.02
CA SER A 30 4.05 -15.77 -5.61
C SER A 30 3.28 -16.56 -6.66
N ALA A 31 3.95 -17.44 -7.42
CA ALA A 31 3.30 -18.33 -8.39
C ALA A 31 2.37 -19.36 -7.71
N ARG A 32 2.68 -19.77 -6.48
CA ARG A 32 1.85 -20.72 -5.71
C ARG A 32 0.72 -20.05 -4.95
N GLN A 33 0.95 -18.82 -4.47
CA GLN A 33 -0.01 -18.10 -3.65
C GLN A 33 0.06 -16.59 -3.92
N ALA A 34 -1.02 -16.06 -4.49
CA ALA A 34 -1.18 -14.62 -4.64
C ALA A 34 -1.13 -13.92 -3.27
N GLY A 35 -0.36 -12.82 -3.18
CA GLY A 35 -0.20 -12.07 -1.93
C GLY A 35 0.89 -12.60 -1.01
N ARG A 36 1.56 -13.72 -1.36
CA ARG A 36 2.63 -14.30 -0.53
C ARG A 36 3.74 -13.30 -0.24
N VAL A 37 4.15 -12.51 -1.25
CA VAL A 37 5.22 -11.52 -1.09
C VAL A 37 4.74 -10.39 -0.19
N ALA A 38 3.50 -9.93 -0.38
CA ALA A 38 2.93 -8.88 0.45
C ALA A 38 2.85 -9.31 1.93
N GLU A 39 2.46 -10.55 2.23
CA GLU A 39 2.41 -11.06 3.60
C GLU A 39 3.78 -11.16 4.26
N VAL A 40 4.78 -11.66 3.52
CA VAL A 40 6.16 -11.75 4.02
C VAL A 40 6.70 -10.35 4.32
N ARG A 41 6.49 -9.38 3.41
CA ARG A 41 6.94 -8.00 3.57
C ARG A 41 6.20 -7.29 4.71
N ALA A 42 4.91 -7.56 4.90
CA ALA A 42 4.14 -7.05 6.03
C ALA A 42 4.71 -7.55 7.37
N THR A 43 5.02 -8.85 7.45
CA THR A 43 5.63 -9.46 8.65
C THR A 43 7.01 -8.84 8.93
N GLN A 44 7.84 -8.64 7.91
CA GLN A 44 9.14 -7.97 8.05
C GLN A 44 9.01 -6.54 8.56
N LYS A 45 8.06 -5.75 8.02
CA LYS A 45 7.78 -4.38 8.52
C LYS A 45 7.37 -4.41 9.99
N LYS A 46 6.48 -5.32 10.39
CA LYS A 46 6.07 -5.45 11.78
C LYS A 46 7.22 -5.78 12.72
N ASN A 47 8.09 -6.69 12.31
CA ASN A 47 9.28 -7.01 13.11
C ASN A 47 10.24 -5.82 13.19
N LYS A 48 10.45 -5.10 12.07
CA LYS A 48 11.29 -3.89 12.03
C LYS A 48 10.79 -2.79 12.98
N TYR A 49 9.49 -2.58 13.04
CA TYR A 49 8.87 -1.52 13.83
C TYR A 49 8.16 -2.05 15.08
N LYS A 50 8.62 -3.17 15.64
CA LYS A 50 8.01 -3.79 16.82
C LYS A 50 7.86 -2.81 17.99
N HIS A 51 8.87 -1.96 18.22
CA HIS A 51 8.87 -0.93 19.25
C HIS A 51 7.77 0.13 19.07
N ILE A 52 7.36 0.44 17.84
CA ILE A 52 6.25 1.38 17.58
C ILE A 52 4.93 0.81 18.11
N GLY A 53 4.79 -0.52 18.15
CA GLY A 53 3.59 -1.21 18.64
C GLY A 53 3.29 -1.00 20.13
N GLU A 54 4.27 -0.55 20.91
CA GLU A 54 4.13 -0.29 22.35
C GLU A 54 3.12 0.85 22.57
N ASP A 55 3.31 1.98 21.89
CA ASP A 55 2.48 3.19 22.05
C ASP A 55 1.49 3.42 20.91
N HIS A 56 1.71 2.82 19.75
CA HIS A 56 0.90 3.07 18.55
C HIS A 56 0.32 1.79 17.96
N MET A 57 -0.75 1.94 17.19
CA MET A 57 -1.22 0.85 16.34
C MET A 57 -0.44 0.89 15.02
N PHE A 58 0.55 0.00 14.88
CA PHE A 58 1.31 -0.11 13.63
C PHE A 58 0.60 -0.99 12.60
N VAL A 59 0.42 -0.47 11.39
CA VAL A 59 -0.17 -1.20 10.25
C VAL A 59 0.83 -1.27 9.10
N PRO A 60 1.31 -2.48 8.72
CA PRO A 60 2.08 -2.64 7.50
C PRO A 60 1.16 -2.55 6.28
N PHE A 61 1.34 -1.54 5.44
CA PHE A 61 0.63 -1.46 4.16
C PHE A 61 1.47 -2.12 3.07
N SER A 62 1.40 -3.45 2.96
CA SER A 62 2.16 -4.19 1.97
C SER A 62 1.31 -4.60 0.78
N VAL A 63 1.84 -4.36 -0.42
CA VAL A 63 1.23 -4.76 -1.69
C VAL A 63 2.27 -5.45 -2.58
N GLU A 64 1.82 -6.12 -3.63
CA GLU A 64 2.69 -6.60 -4.70
C GLU A 64 2.49 -5.85 -6.01
N THR A 65 3.49 -5.90 -6.88
CA THR A 65 3.47 -5.23 -8.19
C THR A 65 2.35 -5.72 -9.10
N LEU A 66 1.88 -6.97 -8.96
CA LEU A 66 0.73 -7.48 -9.71
C LEU A 66 -0.62 -7.28 -9.01
N GLY A 67 -0.67 -6.55 -7.90
CA GLY A 67 -1.93 -6.09 -7.29
C GLY A 67 -2.36 -6.74 -5.97
N PRO A 68 -1.95 -7.96 -5.56
CA PRO A 68 -2.32 -8.49 -4.25
C PRO A 68 -1.86 -7.60 -3.09
N TRP A 69 -2.72 -7.43 -2.08
CA TRP A 69 -2.41 -6.73 -0.83
C TRP A 69 -2.31 -7.73 0.31
N CYS A 70 -1.53 -7.42 1.35
CA CYS A 70 -1.60 -8.17 2.58
C CYS A 70 -2.96 -7.97 3.28
N GLU A 71 -3.37 -8.94 4.08
CA GLU A 71 -4.65 -8.95 4.77
C GLU A 71 -4.82 -7.75 5.72
N GLU A 72 -3.73 -7.27 6.30
CA GLU A 72 -3.76 -6.10 7.20
C GLU A 72 -4.00 -4.79 6.45
N ALA A 73 -3.40 -4.63 5.28
CA ALA A 73 -3.68 -3.50 4.40
C ALA A 73 -5.15 -3.50 3.96
N LYS A 74 -5.69 -4.68 3.56
CA LYS A 74 -7.10 -4.83 3.19
C LYS A 74 -8.04 -4.44 4.34
N ARG A 75 -7.78 -4.95 5.55
CA ARG A 75 -8.56 -4.61 6.75
C ARG A 75 -8.48 -3.11 7.06
N PHE A 76 -7.29 -2.53 6.95
CA PHE A 76 -7.08 -1.10 7.21
C PHE A 76 -7.83 -0.23 6.21
N VAL A 77 -7.74 -0.51 4.91
CA VAL A 77 -8.47 0.23 3.88
C VAL A 77 -9.98 0.10 4.04
N LYS A 78 -10.48 -1.10 4.38
CA LYS A 78 -11.90 -1.31 4.66
C LYS A 78 -12.39 -0.45 5.83
N GLU A 79 -11.60 -0.37 6.91
CA GLU A 79 -11.94 0.44 8.08
C GLU A 79 -11.89 1.94 7.78
N VAL A 80 -10.85 2.40 7.07
CA VAL A 80 -10.76 3.81 6.61
C VAL A 80 -11.94 4.13 5.70
N GLY A 81 -12.25 3.27 4.73
CA GLY A 81 -13.37 3.44 3.81
C GLY A 81 -14.72 3.54 4.53
N ARG A 82 -14.96 2.69 5.53
CA ARG A 82 -16.15 2.78 6.37
C ARG A 82 -16.23 4.13 7.10
N ARG A 83 -15.14 4.56 7.75
CA ARG A 83 -15.11 5.86 8.44
C ARG A 83 -15.30 7.04 7.49
N LEU A 84 -14.81 6.95 6.25
CA LEU A 84 -15.06 7.96 5.21
C LEU A 84 -16.54 8.05 4.85
N VAL A 85 -17.22 6.91 4.67
CA VAL A 85 -18.67 6.89 4.42
C VAL A 85 -19.41 7.50 5.62
N ASP A 86 -19.04 7.11 6.84
CA ASP A 86 -19.69 7.59 8.07
C ASP A 86 -19.54 9.12 8.24
N CYS A 87 -18.37 9.70 7.92
CA CYS A 87 -18.13 11.13 8.12
C CYS A 87 -18.60 12.02 6.96
N THR A 88 -18.68 11.50 5.74
CA THR A 88 -19.09 12.27 4.54
C THR A 88 -20.54 12.08 4.14
N GLY A 89 -21.16 10.94 4.53
CA GLY A 89 -22.47 10.52 4.05
C GLY A 89 -22.49 10.00 2.60
N GLU A 90 -21.38 10.04 1.86
CA GLU A 90 -21.29 9.52 0.49
C GLU A 90 -21.02 8.01 0.51
N ARG A 91 -22.03 7.23 0.11
CA ARG A 91 -21.98 5.75 0.10
C ARG A 91 -20.85 5.18 -0.77
N ARG A 92 -20.39 5.92 -1.77
CA ARG A 92 -19.30 5.52 -2.68
C ARG A 92 -17.92 5.95 -2.21
N ALA A 93 -17.79 6.70 -1.12
CA ALA A 93 -16.51 7.23 -0.66
C ALA A 93 -15.46 6.12 -0.45
N ALA A 94 -15.86 4.97 0.09
CA ALA A 94 -14.98 3.81 0.28
C ALA A 94 -14.47 3.22 -1.05
N ALA A 95 -15.32 3.17 -2.08
CA ALA A 95 -14.96 2.68 -3.41
C ALA A 95 -13.96 3.62 -4.07
N PHE A 96 -14.28 4.91 -4.15
CA PHE A 96 -13.37 5.93 -4.70
C PHE A 96 -12.02 5.96 -3.99
N PHE A 97 -12.00 5.79 -2.66
CA PHE A 97 -10.77 5.69 -1.90
C PHE A 97 -9.92 4.48 -2.33
N SER A 98 -10.53 3.30 -2.43
CA SER A 98 -9.83 2.07 -2.82
C SER A 98 -9.33 2.11 -4.28
N GLU A 99 -10.11 2.72 -5.17
CA GLU A 99 -9.74 2.96 -6.57
C GLU A 99 -8.54 3.89 -6.68
N ARG A 100 -8.52 4.99 -5.92
CA ARG A 100 -7.39 5.93 -5.89
C ARG A 100 -6.10 5.28 -5.41
N ILE A 101 -6.18 4.39 -4.42
CA ILE A 101 -5.01 3.62 -3.97
C ILE A 101 -4.54 2.68 -5.08
N SER A 102 -5.47 1.95 -5.71
CA SER A 102 -5.16 1.02 -6.80
C SER A 102 -4.47 1.74 -7.98
N LEU A 103 -4.98 2.92 -8.35
CA LEU A 103 -4.37 3.76 -9.38
C LEU A 103 -2.97 4.24 -8.97
N ALA A 104 -2.78 4.68 -7.72
CA ALA A 104 -1.47 5.11 -7.24
C ALA A 104 -0.43 3.97 -7.31
N ILE A 105 -0.82 2.74 -6.94
CA ILE A 105 0.03 1.56 -7.04
C ILE A 105 0.39 1.27 -8.51
N GLN A 106 -0.59 1.24 -9.41
CA GLN A 106 -0.34 0.98 -10.83
C GLN A 106 0.56 2.04 -11.47
N ARG A 107 0.37 3.32 -11.12
CA ARG A 107 1.25 4.43 -11.52
C ARG A 107 2.68 4.21 -11.06
N GLY A 108 2.88 3.83 -9.80
CA GLY A 108 4.20 3.49 -9.26
C GLY A 108 4.86 2.30 -9.97
N ASN A 109 4.08 1.24 -10.25
CA ASN A 109 4.57 0.07 -10.96
C ASN A 109 4.97 0.40 -12.40
N ALA A 110 4.15 1.19 -13.12
CA ALA A 110 4.47 1.66 -14.46
C ALA A 110 5.77 2.49 -14.46
N ALA A 111 5.94 3.39 -13.49
CA ALA A 111 7.16 4.17 -13.36
C ALA A 111 8.40 3.29 -13.13
N ALA A 112 8.30 2.28 -12.25
CA ALA A 112 9.40 1.34 -12.00
C ALA A 112 9.82 0.55 -13.28
N VAL A 113 8.84 0.10 -14.07
CA VAL A 113 9.10 -0.57 -15.36
C VAL A 113 9.77 0.39 -16.34
N MET A 114 9.23 1.60 -16.51
CA MET A 114 9.77 2.59 -17.44
C MET A 114 11.22 2.96 -17.11
N VAL A 115 11.54 3.11 -15.82
CA VAL A 115 12.92 3.36 -15.36
C VAL A 115 13.87 2.22 -15.72
N THR A 116 13.40 0.98 -15.58
CA THR A 116 14.19 -0.24 -15.90
C THR A 116 14.47 -0.33 -17.40
N VAL A 117 13.48 0.01 -18.24
CA VAL A 117 13.61 -0.05 -19.71
C VAL A 117 14.39 1.13 -20.28
N ALA A 118 14.26 2.33 -19.70
CA ALA A 118 14.89 3.56 -20.21
C ALA A 118 16.35 3.76 -19.76
N GLY A 119 16.96 2.81 -19.05
CA GLY A 119 18.34 2.94 -18.56
C GLY A 119 18.52 4.08 -17.54
N GLY A 120 17.46 4.48 -16.83
CA GLY A 120 17.54 5.41 -15.68
C GLY A 120 17.51 6.92 -15.96
N SER A 121 17.37 7.39 -17.21
CA SER A 121 17.60 8.81 -17.55
C SER A 121 16.40 9.78 -17.43
N ARG A 122 15.17 9.34 -17.06
CA ARG A 122 13.97 10.22 -17.10
C ARG A 122 13.01 10.10 -15.92
N LEU A 123 13.52 9.90 -14.70
CA LEU A 123 12.68 9.81 -13.48
C LEU A 123 11.74 11.03 -13.32
N GLU A 124 12.22 12.25 -13.58
CA GLU A 124 11.43 13.48 -13.34
C GLU A 124 10.22 13.63 -14.27
N GLU A 125 10.32 13.18 -15.52
CA GLU A 125 9.23 13.34 -16.51
C GLU A 125 8.11 12.31 -16.33
N VAL A 126 8.42 11.10 -15.86
CA VAL A 126 7.41 10.07 -15.61
C VAL A 126 6.47 10.49 -14.49
N PHE A 127 6.98 11.15 -13.44
CA PHE A 127 6.13 11.69 -12.38
C PHE A 127 5.24 12.85 -12.86
N TYR A 128 5.69 13.67 -13.82
CA TYR A 128 4.89 14.75 -14.40
C TYR A 128 3.72 14.23 -15.25
N VAL A 129 3.93 13.19 -16.07
CA VAL A 129 2.86 12.58 -16.89
C VAL A 129 1.81 11.88 -16.02
N LEU A 130 2.22 11.32 -14.89
CA LEU A 130 1.31 10.64 -13.96
C LEU A 130 0.56 11.58 -13.01
N ASN A 131 0.92 12.87 -12.96
CA ASN A 131 0.29 13.91 -12.14
C ASN A 131 -0.53 14.94 -12.94
N THR A 132 -0.82 14.72 -14.23
CA THR A 132 -1.71 15.63 -14.96
C THR A 132 -3.15 15.52 -14.44
N ASN A 133 -3.54 16.54 -13.68
CA ASN A 133 -4.87 17.04 -13.35
C ASN A 133 -6.06 16.26 -13.91
N ASN A 134 -6.85 15.69 -13.01
CA ASN A 134 -8.30 15.64 -13.13
C ASN A 134 -8.93 15.79 -11.74
#